data_AF-A0A373IVF2-F1
#
_entry.id   AF-A0A373IVF2-F1
#
_cell.length_a   1.000
_cell.length_b   1.000
_cell.length_c   1.000
_cell.angle_alpha   90.00
_cell.angle_beta   90.00
_cell.angle_gamma   90.00
#
_symmetry.space_group_name_H-M   'P 1'
#
loop_
_entity.id
_entity.type
_entity.pdbx_description
1 polymer ?
#
loop_
_entity_poly.entity_id
_entity_poly.type
_entity_poly.pdbx_seq_one_letter_code
_entity_poly.pdbx_strand_id
1 'polypeptide(L)'
;MRRTKIVCTMGPNTDKKTIMRALVKNGMDVARFNFSHGDYEEQKNRMNLLKNVREELDRPVAILLDTKGPEIRTGVLEGGQKVTLKEGETFTLYIEECVGNEKGCSITYPGLAKDVKKGDKILIDDGLIELEVQATKKDSIVCLIENGGELGEKKGINVPNVKIKLPAITEKDKNDIIFGISQDIDFIAASFIRNAAGVNEIRKILTEHHAEHIAIIAKIENREGVDNIDEIIKAADGIMVARGDLGVEIPPQEVPHIQKTIIQKCNEKYVPVITATQMLDSMIRNPRPTRAEVGDVANAIYDGTDAVMLSGETAAGKYPVEALKMMAEVAESTEQYVDYDKYVTHRSMYRKTKISSAIGISSVRTARNLEAACIITPTMSGKTARLVSSFRPPMPIYAITPNESVQHKMQLYWGVKPLKGYTKDSTENILLNSMETVKRKRLVKKGQLVVLTAGDPATNSSVNEQNVTNMLHVIEVK
;
A
#
# COMPACT_ATOMS: atom_id res chain seq x y z
N MET A 1 6.10 21.13 2.27
CA MET A 1 5.16 20.09 2.70
C MET A 1 5.40 18.92 1.78
N ARG A 2 5.92 17.82 2.32
CA ARG A 2 6.00 16.55 1.61
C ARG A 2 4.67 16.17 0.96
N ARG A 3 4.72 15.73 -0.30
CA ARG A 3 3.54 15.29 -1.07
C ARG A 3 3.38 13.77 -1.02
N THR A 4 4.46 13.03 -1.18
CA THR A 4 4.53 11.57 -1.09
C THR A 4 4.22 11.13 0.33
N LYS A 5 3.36 10.12 0.47
CA LYS A 5 2.92 9.59 1.75
C LYS A 5 3.91 8.57 2.29
N ILE A 6 3.99 8.43 3.61
CA ILE A 6 4.84 7.42 4.24
C ILE A 6 4.00 6.47 5.07
N VAL A 7 4.12 5.19 4.73
CA VAL A 7 3.57 4.07 5.48
C VAL A 7 4.69 3.51 6.38
N CYS A 8 4.44 3.38 7.67
CA CYS A 8 5.38 2.74 8.60
C CYS A 8 4.78 1.46 9.14
N THR A 9 5.55 0.37 9.15
CA THR A 9 5.13 -0.88 9.76
C THR A 9 5.33 -0.84 11.26
N MET A 10 4.29 -1.25 11.97
CA MET A 10 4.20 -1.32 13.41
C MET A 10 4.72 -2.69 13.89
N GLY A 11 5.46 -2.68 14.99
CA GLY A 11 6.07 -3.87 15.60
C GLY A 11 6.64 -3.58 17.00
N PRO A 12 7.54 -4.43 17.52
CA PRO A 12 8.05 -4.33 18.90
C PRO A 12 8.60 -2.96 19.30
N ASN A 13 9.24 -2.22 18.39
CA ASN A 13 9.73 -0.88 18.71
C ASN A 13 8.61 0.14 18.94
N THR A 14 7.51 -0.03 18.19
CA THR A 14 6.38 0.90 18.20
C THR A 14 5.40 0.65 19.35
N ASP A 15 5.63 -0.39 20.17
CA ASP A 15 4.90 -0.59 21.43
C ASP A 15 5.23 0.49 22.47
N LYS A 16 6.33 1.23 22.26
CA LYS A 16 6.71 2.38 23.08
C LYS A 16 5.95 3.63 22.63
N LYS A 17 5.11 4.20 23.51
CA LYS A 17 4.39 5.46 23.25
C LYS A 17 5.29 6.60 22.74
N THR A 18 6.51 6.71 23.26
CA THR A 18 7.48 7.73 22.85
C THR A 18 7.87 7.61 21.38
N ILE A 19 8.10 6.37 20.90
CA ILE A 19 8.43 6.09 19.49
C ILE A 19 7.20 6.31 18.62
N MET A 20 6.04 5.78 18.99
CA MET A 20 4.79 6.01 18.24
C MET A 20 4.50 7.51 18.08
N ARG A 21 4.60 8.29 19.15
CA ARG A 21 4.46 9.75 19.13
C ARG A 21 5.49 10.42 18.23
N ALA A 22 6.74 9.96 18.26
CA ALA A 22 7.78 10.49 17.39
C ALA A 22 7.48 10.18 15.91
N LEU A 23 6.99 9.00 15.56
CA LEU A 23 6.62 8.66 14.19
C LEU A 23 5.47 9.54 13.68
N VAL A 24 4.38 9.67 14.44
CA VAL A 24 3.25 10.56 14.07
C VAL A 24 3.71 12.03 13.95
N LYS A 25 4.57 12.49 14.86
CA LYS A 25 5.09 13.87 14.83
C LYS A 25 6.03 14.15 13.65
N ASN A 26 6.82 13.16 13.22
CA ASN A 26 7.77 13.30 12.11
C ASN A 26 7.17 12.92 10.75
N GLY A 27 5.85 12.68 10.69
CA GLY A 27 5.13 12.56 9.43
C GLY A 27 4.93 11.13 8.96
N MET A 28 4.59 10.20 9.85
CA MET A 28 3.91 8.97 9.46
C MET A 28 2.47 9.30 9.03
N ASP A 29 2.08 8.90 7.82
CA ASP A 29 0.71 9.11 7.31
C ASP A 29 -0.18 7.87 7.55
N VAL A 30 0.40 6.67 7.42
CA VAL A 30 -0.29 5.39 7.59
C VAL A 30 0.54 4.45 8.46
N ALA A 31 -0.11 3.80 9.42
CA ALA A 31 0.47 2.76 10.26
C ALA A 31 0.02 1.38 9.77
N ARG A 32 0.98 0.56 9.31
CA ARG A 32 0.76 -0.80 8.84
C ARG A 32 0.90 -1.79 9.99
N PHE A 33 -0.09 -2.65 10.19
CA PHE A 33 -0.09 -3.74 11.16
C PHE A 33 0.00 -5.06 10.38
N ASN A 34 1.12 -5.77 10.50
CA ASN A 34 1.36 -7.01 9.77
C ASN A 34 0.84 -8.21 10.56
N PHE A 35 -0.22 -8.86 10.08
CA PHE A 35 -0.89 -9.99 10.74
C PHE A 35 -0.23 -11.35 10.44
N SER A 36 0.90 -11.34 9.75
CA SER A 36 1.83 -12.49 9.73
C SER A 36 2.50 -12.72 11.09
N HIS A 37 2.48 -11.71 11.97
CA HIS A 37 3.09 -11.72 13.30
C HIS A 37 2.14 -11.15 14.37
N GLY A 38 2.37 -11.53 15.62
CA GLY A 38 1.61 -11.07 16.77
C GLY A 38 0.21 -11.66 16.83
N ASP A 39 -0.35 -11.72 18.04
CA ASP A 39 -1.75 -12.10 18.25
C ASP A 39 -2.68 -10.87 18.23
N TYR A 40 -3.99 -11.12 18.33
CA TYR A 40 -4.99 -10.06 18.30
C TYR A 40 -4.89 -9.10 19.49
N GLU A 41 -4.46 -9.55 20.67
CA GLU A 41 -4.32 -8.69 21.84
C GLU A 41 -3.14 -7.73 21.66
N GLU A 42 -2.00 -8.22 21.17
CA GLU A 42 -0.86 -7.38 20.81
C GLU A 42 -1.23 -6.34 19.75
N GLN A 43 -1.88 -6.76 18.66
CA GLN A 43 -2.30 -5.86 17.58
C GLN A 43 -3.29 -4.81 18.09
N LYS A 44 -4.29 -5.21 18.89
CA LYS A 44 -5.27 -4.31 19.52
C LYS A 44 -4.61 -3.26 20.39
N ASN A 45 -3.69 -3.66 21.26
CA ASN A 45 -2.98 -2.75 22.15
C ASN A 45 -2.19 -1.69 21.36
N ARG A 46 -1.54 -2.11 20.29
CA ARG A 46 -0.78 -1.21 19.41
C ARG A 46 -1.68 -0.27 18.61
N MET A 47 -2.84 -0.74 18.13
CA MET A 47 -3.85 0.11 17.48
C MET A 47 -4.43 1.15 18.45
N ASN A 48 -4.76 0.75 19.68
CA ASN A 48 -5.25 1.67 20.71
C ASN A 48 -4.21 2.74 21.06
N LEU A 49 -2.94 2.35 21.16
CA LEU A 49 -1.85 3.31 21.38
C LEU A 49 -1.76 4.34 20.26
N LEU A 50 -1.85 3.91 18.99
CA LEU A 50 -1.86 4.82 17.85
C LEU A 50 -3.07 5.76 17.88
N LYS A 51 -4.28 5.25 18.18
CA LYS A 51 -5.51 6.05 18.30
C LYS A 51 -5.36 7.15 19.38
N ASN A 52 -4.81 6.80 20.54
CA ASN A 52 -4.52 7.77 21.59
C ASN A 52 -3.51 8.83 21.15
N VAL A 53 -2.44 8.43 20.46
CA VAL A 53 -1.39 9.36 19.99
C VAL A 53 -1.88 10.30 18.89
N ARG A 54 -2.70 9.80 17.95
CA ARG A 54 -3.23 10.61 16.84
C ARG A 54 -4.21 11.68 17.35
N GLU A 55 -5.02 11.35 18.35
CA GLU A 55 -5.91 12.29 19.05
C GLU A 55 -5.10 13.34 19.83
N GLU A 56 -4.12 12.90 20.63
CA GLU A 56 -3.26 13.80 21.42
C GLU A 56 -2.53 14.84 20.56
N LEU A 57 -2.20 14.47 19.31
CA LEU A 57 -1.46 15.32 18.37
C LEU A 57 -2.35 16.10 17.38
N ASP A 58 -3.67 15.90 17.36
CA ASP A 58 -4.58 16.38 16.31
C ASP A 58 -4.02 16.09 14.90
N ARG A 59 -3.53 14.85 14.71
CA ARG A 59 -2.90 14.40 13.46
C ARG A 59 -3.54 13.13 12.96
N PRO A 60 -4.34 13.17 11.88
CA PRO A 60 -4.90 11.96 11.30
C PRO A 60 -3.79 11.02 10.83
N VAL A 61 -3.84 9.78 11.29
CA VAL A 61 -2.98 8.67 10.82
C VAL A 61 -3.89 7.47 10.61
N ALA A 62 -3.81 6.89 9.41
CA ALA A 62 -4.64 5.76 9.03
C ALA A 62 -4.08 4.44 9.54
N ILE A 63 -4.94 3.47 9.78
CA ILE A 63 -4.60 2.10 10.13
C ILE A 63 -4.76 1.21 8.89
N LEU A 64 -3.69 0.52 8.52
CA LEU A 64 -3.65 -0.46 7.45
C LEU A 64 -3.38 -1.84 8.04
N LEU A 65 -4.34 -2.75 7.94
CA LEU A 65 -4.18 -4.16 8.27
C LEU A 65 -3.57 -4.88 7.07
N ASP A 66 -2.41 -5.51 7.23
CA ASP A 66 -1.80 -6.33 6.19
C ASP A 66 -2.01 -7.81 6.51
N THR A 67 -2.82 -8.47 5.69
CA THR A 67 -3.17 -9.89 5.81
C THR A 67 -1.95 -10.78 5.54
N LYS A 68 -1.93 -11.97 6.12
CA LYS A 68 -0.84 -12.93 5.88
C LYS A 68 -0.91 -13.48 4.44
N GLY A 69 -2.11 -13.76 3.98
CA GLY A 69 -2.37 -14.32 2.66
C GLY A 69 -2.06 -15.82 2.54
N PRO A 70 -2.40 -16.39 1.39
CA PRO A 70 -2.14 -17.79 1.06
C PRO A 70 -0.69 -18.01 0.64
N GLU A 71 0.15 -18.47 1.56
CA GLU A 71 1.55 -18.82 1.30
C GLU A 71 1.82 -20.31 1.57
N ILE A 72 2.79 -20.87 0.86
CA ILE A 72 3.29 -22.23 1.10
C ILE A 72 4.49 -22.13 2.04
N ARG A 73 4.58 -23.02 3.02
CA ARG A 73 5.71 -23.09 3.94
C ARG A 73 6.22 -24.51 4.13
N THR A 74 7.46 -24.64 4.55
CA THR A 74 8.01 -25.90 5.09
C THR A 74 7.42 -26.24 6.45
N GLY A 75 7.50 -27.50 6.84
CA GLY A 75 7.10 -28.01 8.14
C GLY A 75 8.12 -27.72 9.25
N VAL A 76 7.99 -28.50 10.33
CA VAL A 76 8.94 -28.52 11.46
C VAL A 76 10.15 -29.39 11.15
N LEU A 77 11.26 -29.13 11.82
CA LEU A 77 12.52 -29.87 11.64
C LEU A 77 12.88 -30.64 12.91
N GLU A 78 13.69 -31.69 12.76
CA GLU A 78 14.18 -32.50 13.87
C GLU A 78 14.84 -31.62 14.95
N GLY A 79 14.32 -31.68 16.17
CA GLY A 79 14.81 -30.90 17.31
C GLY A 79 14.63 -29.38 17.19
N GLY A 80 13.86 -28.88 16.21
CA GLY A 80 13.73 -27.45 15.92
C GLY A 80 15.03 -26.79 15.46
N GLN A 81 16.01 -27.59 15.05
CA GLN A 81 17.31 -27.11 14.61
C GLN A 81 17.34 -26.89 13.10
N LYS A 82 18.15 -25.93 12.68
CA LYS A 82 18.41 -25.71 11.26
C LYS A 82 19.17 -26.91 10.69
N VAL A 83 18.83 -27.28 9.46
CA VAL A 83 19.53 -28.33 8.71
C VAL A 83 20.25 -27.72 7.51
N THR A 84 21.43 -28.24 7.18
CA THR A 84 22.19 -27.76 6.01
C THR A 84 21.88 -28.62 4.80
N LEU A 85 21.31 -28.00 3.76
CA LEU A 85 21.09 -28.63 2.47
C LEU A 85 22.33 -28.43 1.59
N LYS A 86 22.82 -29.52 0.98
CA LYS A 86 24.01 -29.49 0.14
C LYS A 86 23.64 -29.57 -1.33
N GLU A 87 24.26 -28.72 -2.14
CA GLU A 87 24.11 -28.74 -3.59
C GLU A 87 24.46 -30.12 -4.17
N GLY A 88 23.67 -30.55 -5.16
CA GLY A 88 23.78 -31.85 -5.83
C GLY A 88 23.08 -33.00 -5.10
N GLU A 89 22.66 -32.83 -3.84
CA GLU A 89 21.93 -33.86 -3.10
C GLU A 89 20.42 -33.82 -3.41
N THR A 90 19.73 -34.91 -3.07
CA THR A 90 18.27 -35.03 -3.24
C THR A 90 17.54 -34.56 -1.99
N PHE A 91 16.53 -33.72 -2.17
CA PHE A 91 15.63 -33.27 -1.11
C PHE A 91 14.17 -33.58 -1.47
N THR A 92 13.41 -34.13 -0.52
CA THR A 92 12.01 -34.50 -0.77
C THR A 92 11.05 -33.61 0.02
N LEU A 93 10.12 -32.96 -0.68
CA LEU A 93 9.01 -32.24 -0.06
C LEU A 93 7.83 -33.19 0.11
N TYR A 94 7.45 -33.47 1.35
CA TYR A 94 6.36 -34.39 1.68
C TYR A 94 5.03 -33.64 1.80
N ILE A 95 3.97 -34.25 1.27
CA ILE A 95 2.61 -33.72 1.32
C ILE A 95 1.94 -33.99 2.67
N GLU A 96 2.26 -35.13 3.29
CA GLU A 96 1.82 -35.44 4.65
C GLU A 96 2.74 -34.81 5.69
N GLU A 97 2.17 -34.46 6.83
CA GLU A 97 2.92 -33.85 7.92
C GLU A 97 3.94 -34.86 8.49
N CYS A 98 5.21 -34.49 8.41
CA CYS A 98 6.32 -35.22 9.00
C CYS A 98 7.36 -34.24 9.56
N VAL A 99 8.17 -34.72 10.48
CA VAL A 99 9.35 -33.99 10.97
C VAL A 99 10.43 -34.06 9.90
N GLY A 100 10.93 -32.90 9.49
CA GLY A 100 11.92 -32.80 8.43
C GLY A 100 13.36 -32.89 8.90
N ASN A 101 14.25 -33.27 7.99
CA ASN A 101 15.71 -33.32 8.17
C ASN A 101 16.42 -32.93 6.87
N GLU A 102 17.72 -33.22 6.74
CA GLU A 102 18.51 -32.87 5.55
C GLU A 102 18.06 -33.58 4.26
N LYS A 103 17.21 -34.62 4.35
CA LYS A 103 16.72 -35.39 3.20
C LYS A 103 15.33 -34.98 2.74
N GLY A 104 14.57 -34.26 3.57
CA GLY A 104 13.23 -33.82 3.22
C GLY A 104 12.45 -33.26 4.39
N CYS A 105 11.37 -32.52 4.09
CA CYS A 105 10.44 -31.98 5.08
C CYS A 105 9.02 -31.93 4.53
N SER A 106 8.03 -31.81 5.41
CA SER A 106 6.64 -31.58 4.99
C SER A 106 6.41 -30.15 4.47
N ILE A 107 5.32 -29.93 3.75
CA ILE A 107 4.87 -28.61 3.28
C ILE A 107 3.41 -28.34 3.65
N THR A 108 3.04 -27.06 3.78
CA THR A 108 1.68 -26.66 4.20
C THR A 108 0.63 -26.73 3.09
N TYR A 109 1.03 -26.94 1.83
CA TYR A 109 0.12 -27.00 0.69
C TYR A 109 0.19 -28.34 -0.05
N PRO A 110 -0.71 -29.30 0.28
CA PRO A 110 -0.78 -30.59 -0.38
C PRO A 110 -1.00 -30.55 -1.90
N GLY A 111 -1.61 -29.47 -2.41
CA GLY A 111 -1.87 -29.30 -3.84
C GLY A 111 -0.60 -29.11 -4.67
N LEU A 112 0.54 -28.79 -4.05
CA LEU A 112 1.76 -28.41 -4.78
C LEU A 112 2.24 -29.51 -5.73
N ALA A 113 2.15 -30.78 -5.34
CA ALA A 113 2.57 -31.91 -6.18
C ALA A 113 1.76 -32.05 -7.49
N LYS A 114 0.59 -31.40 -7.58
CA LYS A 114 -0.23 -31.34 -8.80
C LYS A 114 0.00 -30.06 -9.62
N ASP A 115 0.58 -29.05 -8.99
CA ASP A 115 0.79 -27.75 -9.62
C ASP A 115 2.16 -27.68 -10.31
N VAL A 116 3.17 -28.39 -9.78
CA VAL A 116 4.53 -28.44 -10.36
C VAL A 116 4.74 -29.64 -11.28
N LYS A 117 5.73 -29.54 -12.16
CA LYS A 117 6.22 -30.59 -13.05
C LYS A 117 7.74 -30.65 -13.02
N LYS A 118 8.29 -31.72 -13.61
CA LYS A 118 9.76 -31.88 -13.75
C LYS A 118 10.38 -30.65 -14.43
N GLY A 119 11.46 -30.15 -13.84
CA GLY A 119 12.21 -28.97 -14.31
C GLY A 119 11.72 -27.64 -13.72
N ASP A 120 10.59 -27.60 -13.02
CA ASP A 120 10.17 -26.40 -12.30
C ASP A 120 11.11 -26.14 -11.11
N LYS A 121 11.31 -24.87 -10.78
CA LYS A 121 12.11 -24.44 -9.63
C LYS A 121 11.22 -24.23 -8.40
N ILE A 122 11.71 -24.63 -7.25
CA ILE A 122 11.11 -24.36 -5.94
C ILE A 122 12.15 -23.61 -5.11
N LEU A 123 11.79 -22.41 -4.70
CA LEU A 123 12.62 -21.51 -3.91
C LEU A 123 12.17 -21.58 -2.46
N ILE A 124 13.11 -21.64 -1.52
CA ILE A 124 12.84 -21.66 -0.07
C ILE A 124 13.61 -20.54 0.61
N ASP A 125 12.98 -19.93 1.62
CA ASP A 125 13.55 -18.85 2.45
C ASP A 125 13.98 -17.65 1.60
N ASP A 126 13.01 -17.02 0.93
CA ASP A 126 13.20 -15.87 0.04
C ASP A 126 14.19 -16.14 -1.12
N GLY A 127 14.24 -17.39 -1.59
CA GLY A 127 15.12 -17.82 -2.68
C GLY A 127 16.57 -18.08 -2.27
N LEU A 128 16.89 -18.11 -0.97
CA LEU A 128 18.22 -18.51 -0.50
C LEU A 128 18.55 -19.97 -0.82
N ILE A 129 17.54 -20.84 -0.88
CA ILE A 129 17.67 -22.24 -1.27
C ILE A 129 16.89 -22.44 -2.56
N GLU A 130 17.51 -23.09 -3.54
CA GLU A 130 16.89 -23.41 -4.84
C GLU A 130 16.88 -24.93 -5.06
N LEU A 131 15.69 -25.44 -5.36
CA LEU A 131 15.44 -26.84 -5.67
C LEU A 131 14.89 -26.97 -7.09
N GLU A 132 15.35 -27.96 -7.86
CA GLU A 132 14.74 -28.33 -9.13
C GLU A 132 13.91 -29.61 -8.99
N VAL A 133 12.64 -29.55 -9.39
CA VAL A 133 11.75 -30.72 -9.37
C VAL A 133 12.26 -31.80 -10.33
N GLN A 134 12.62 -32.97 -9.79
CA GLN A 134 13.03 -34.13 -10.57
C GLN A 134 11.85 -35.05 -10.90
N ALA A 135 10.96 -35.26 -9.93
CA ALA A 135 9.75 -36.07 -10.11
C ALA A 135 8.67 -35.72 -9.08
N THR A 136 7.41 -35.76 -9.50
CA THR A 136 6.24 -35.66 -8.61
C THR A 136 5.65 -37.05 -8.37
N LYS A 137 5.42 -37.40 -7.11
CA LYS A 137 4.70 -38.59 -6.67
C LYS A 137 3.37 -38.18 -6.04
N LYS A 138 2.55 -39.15 -5.64
CA LYS A 138 1.24 -38.91 -5.02
C LYS A 138 1.35 -38.16 -3.67
N ASP A 139 2.42 -38.42 -2.94
CA ASP A 139 2.64 -38.01 -1.53
C ASP A 139 3.88 -37.13 -1.36
N SER A 140 4.63 -36.87 -2.43
CA SER A 140 5.94 -36.23 -2.34
C SER A 140 6.39 -35.59 -3.66
N ILE A 141 7.26 -34.61 -3.55
CA ILE A 141 7.98 -33.98 -4.66
C ILE A 141 9.46 -34.22 -4.42
N VAL A 142 10.10 -34.95 -5.34
CA VAL A 142 11.53 -35.25 -5.27
C VAL A 142 12.26 -34.17 -6.04
N CYS A 143 13.17 -33.47 -5.38
CA CYS A 143 13.93 -32.37 -5.95
C CYS A 143 15.44 -32.61 -5.88
N LEU A 144 16.17 -32.01 -6.80
CA LEU A 144 17.61 -31.82 -6.74
C LEU A 144 17.89 -30.48 -6.06
N ILE A 145 18.80 -30.43 -5.09
CA ILE A 145 19.26 -29.16 -4.51
C ILE A 145 20.25 -28.53 -5.49
N GLU A 146 19.89 -27.40 -6.08
CA GLU A 146 20.78 -26.64 -6.97
C GLU A 146 21.55 -25.57 -6.22
N ASN A 147 20.90 -24.89 -5.27
CA ASN A 147 21.58 -23.99 -4.36
C ASN A 147 21.23 -24.39 -2.93
N GLY A 148 22.26 -24.86 -2.21
CA GLY A 148 22.14 -25.29 -0.81
C GLY A 148 22.09 -24.13 0.17
N GLY A 149 21.94 -24.44 1.46
CA GLY A 149 21.86 -23.44 2.51
C GLY A 149 21.35 -23.98 3.84
N GLU A 150 21.22 -23.10 4.84
CA GLU A 150 20.59 -23.44 6.11
C GLU A 150 19.06 -23.36 6.00
N LEU A 151 18.39 -24.50 6.04
CA LEU A 151 16.94 -24.57 6.15
C LEU A 151 16.51 -24.47 7.61
N GLY A 152 15.68 -23.48 7.92
CA GLY A 152 14.96 -23.39 9.20
C GLY A 152 13.53 -23.93 9.13
N GLU A 153 12.79 -23.82 10.23
CA GLU A 153 11.38 -24.22 10.28
C GLU A 153 10.46 -23.18 9.62
N LYS A 154 9.33 -23.65 9.06
CA LYS A 154 8.22 -22.79 8.59
C LYS A 154 8.66 -21.69 7.63
N LYS A 155 9.65 -21.99 6.79
CA LYS A 155 10.20 -21.09 5.78
C LYS A 155 9.27 -21.02 4.58
N GLY A 156 9.16 -19.82 3.99
CA GLY A 156 8.34 -19.59 2.79
C GLY A 156 8.84 -20.43 1.63
N ILE A 157 7.91 -20.92 0.83
CA ILE A 157 8.16 -21.65 -0.42
C ILE A 157 7.52 -20.86 -1.56
N ASN A 158 8.32 -20.56 -2.57
CA ASN A 158 7.94 -19.83 -3.77
C ASN A 158 8.18 -20.72 -4.99
N VAL A 159 7.32 -20.63 -6.00
CA VAL A 159 7.38 -21.52 -7.17
C VAL A 159 7.23 -20.68 -8.45
N PRO A 160 8.32 -20.04 -8.88
CA PRO A 160 8.28 -19.10 -9.99
C PRO A 160 7.70 -19.72 -11.26
N ASN A 161 6.90 -18.93 -11.99
CA ASN A 161 6.29 -19.31 -13.27
C ASN A 161 5.28 -20.47 -13.20
N VAL A 162 4.86 -20.89 -12.01
CA VAL A 162 3.82 -21.91 -11.82
C VAL A 162 2.54 -21.27 -11.28
N LYS A 163 1.38 -21.62 -11.87
CA LYS A 163 0.08 -21.16 -11.38
C LYS A 163 -0.37 -22.02 -10.20
N ILE A 164 -0.16 -21.50 -9.00
CA ILE A 164 -0.54 -22.17 -7.76
C ILE A 164 -2.06 -22.07 -7.53
N LYS A 165 -2.72 -23.17 -7.17
CA LYS A 165 -4.17 -23.22 -6.93
C LYS A 165 -4.55 -23.04 -5.46
N LEU A 166 -3.94 -22.06 -4.81
CA LEU A 166 -4.34 -21.63 -3.48
C LEU A 166 -5.64 -20.81 -3.55
N PRO A 167 -6.46 -20.77 -2.48
CA PRO A 167 -7.57 -19.80 -2.38
C PRO A 167 -7.03 -18.36 -2.41
N ALA A 168 -7.89 -17.38 -2.70
CA ALA A 168 -7.45 -15.98 -2.71
C ALA A 168 -7.20 -15.43 -1.30
N ILE A 169 -7.98 -15.89 -0.32
CA ILE A 169 -7.82 -15.59 1.11
C ILE A 169 -7.91 -16.88 1.91
N THR A 170 -7.17 -16.95 3.02
CA THR A 170 -7.24 -18.08 3.96
C THR A 170 -8.32 -17.86 5.03
N GLU A 171 -8.69 -18.90 5.77
CA GLU A 171 -9.57 -18.75 6.94
C GLU A 171 -8.96 -17.83 8.01
N LYS A 172 -7.63 -17.83 8.15
CA LYS A 172 -6.94 -16.89 9.02
C LYS A 172 -7.16 -15.46 8.53
N ASP A 173 -6.99 -15.19 7.23
CA ASP A 173 -7.18 -13.85 6.68
C ASP A 173 -8.61 -13.35 6.88
N LYS A 174 -9.62 -14.22 6.73
CA LYS A 174 -11.02 -13.88 7.04
C LYS A 174 -11.18 -13.44 8.50
N ASN A 175 -10.60 -14.19 9.43
CA ASN A 175 -10.64 -13.84 10.85
C ASN A 175 -9.87 -12.56 11.16
N ASP A 176 -8.70 -12.35 10.52
CA ASP A 176 -7.91 -11.12 10.65
C ASP A 176 -8.72 -9.91 10.15
N ILE A 177 -9.42 -10.04 9.02
CA ILE A 177 -10.30 -9.00 8.46
C ILE A 177 -11.44 -8.68 9.41
N ILE A 178 -12.15 -9.69 9.93
CA ILE A 178 -13.26 -9.49 10.88
C ILE A 178 -12.77 -8.80 12.16
N PHE A 179 -11.60 -9.22 12.66
CA PHE A 179 -10.95 -8.53 13.77
C PHE A 179 -10.66 -7.06 13.40
N GLY A 180 -10.06 -6.81 12.23
CA GLY A 180 -9.81 -5.47 11.72
C GLY A 180 -11.06 -4.58 11.65
N ILE A 181 -12.18 -5.11 11.16
CA ILE A 181 -13.48 -4.42 11.15
C ILE A 181 -13.87 -4.01 12.57
N SER A 182 -13.75 -4.91 13.55
CA SER A 182 -14.06 -4.60 14.96
C SER A 182 -13.14 -3.53 15.57
N GLN A 183 -11.95 -3.32 14.99
CA GLN A 183 -10.98 -2.33 15.41
C GLN A 183 -11.05 -1.02 14.61
N ASP A 184 -12.05 -0.83 13.73
CA ASP A 184 -12.24 0.41 12.95
C ASP A 184 -10.97 0.80 12.17
N ILE A 185 -10.43 -0.16 11.41
CA ILE A 185 -9.29 0.06 10.51
C ILE A 185 -9.71 0.83 9.26
N ASP A 186 -8.77 1.47 8.58
CA ASP A 186 -9.07 2.28 7.40
C ASP A 186 -8.79 1.53 6.09
N PHE A 187 -7.81 0.62 6.11
CA PHE A 187 -7.36 -0.14 4.94
C PHE A 187 -7.09 -1.61 5.27
N ILE A 188 -7.31 -2.48 4.27
CA ILE A 188 -6.81 -3.85 4.24
C ILE A 188 -5.81 -3.96 3.08
N ALA A 189 -4.57 -4.33 3.36
CA ALA A 189 -3.61 -4.77 2.34
C ALA A 189 -3.69 -6.30 2.21
N ALA A 190 -4.17 -6.75 1.05
CA ALA A 190 -4.43 -8.14 0.74
C ALA A 190 -3.21 -8.77 0.07
N SER A 191 -2.60 -9.75 0.73
CA SER A 191 -1.40 -10.45 0.26
C SER A 191 -1.73 -11.48 -0.83
N PHE A 192 -0.78 -11.68 -1.75
CA PHE A 192 -0.76 -12.62 -2.84
C PHE A 192 -1.99 -12.55 -3.76
N ILE A 193 -2.50 -11.33 -4.00
CA ILE A 193 -3.62 -11.10 -4.92
C ILE A 193 -3.16 -11.37 -6.35
N ARG A 194 -3.89 -12.27 -7.02
CA ARG A 194 -3.59 -12.77 -8.36
C ARG A 194 -4.57 -12.29 -9.42
N ASN A 195 -5.78 -11.89 -9.03
CA ASN A 195 -6.86 -11.53 -9.95
C ASN A 195 -7.93 -10.68 -9.24
N ALA A 196 -8.87 -10.14 -10.02
CA ALA A 196 -9.96 -9.32 -9.51
C ALA A 196 -10.92 -10.09 -8.59
N ALA A 197 -11.07 -11.41 -8.77
CA ALA A 197 -11.96 -12.23 -7.96
C ALA A 197 -11.51 -12.27 -6.49
N GLY A 198 -10.20 -12.37 -6.23
CA GLY A 198 -9.66 -12.31 -4.87
C GLY A 198 -9.96 -11.00 -4.14
N VAL A 199 -9.88 -9.87 -4.84
CA VAL A 199 -10.28 -8.56 -4.29
C VAL A 199 -11.77 -8.52 -3.98
N ASN A 200 -12.60 -9.06 -4.87
CA ASN A 200 -14.05 -9.07 -4.70
C ASN A 200 -14.51 -10.01 -3.56
N GLU A 201 -13.75 -11.06 -3.26
CA GLU A 201 -14.01 -11.93 -2.10
C GLU A 201 -13.89 -11.15 -0.78
N ILE A 202 -12.82 -10.36 -0.62
CA ILE A 202 -12.63 -9.47 0.54
C ILE A 202 -13.75 -8.41 0.59
N ARG A 203 -14.09 -7.82 -0.57
CA ARG A 203 -15.17 -6.83 -0.67
C ARG A 203 -16.52 -7.39 -0.23
N LYS A 204 -16.78 -8.68 -0.52
CA LYS A 204 -17.99 -9.38 -0.08
C LYS A 204 -18.04 -9.49 1.46
N ILE A 205 -16.93 -9.88 2.10
CA ILE A 205 -16.82 -9.92 3.57
C ILE A 205 -17.11 -8.53 4.16
N LEU A 206 -16.50 -7.48 3.61
CA LEU A 206 -16.77 -6.11 4.08
C LEU A 206 -18.24 -5.74 3.94
N THR A 207 -18.91 -6.14 2.86
CA THR A 207 -20.35 -5.87 2.64
C THR A 207 -21.22 -6.63 3.63
N GLU A 208 -20.92 -7.91 3.89
CA GLU A 208 -21.64 -8.76 4.86
C GLU A 208 -21.54 -8.20 6.30
N HIS A 209 -20.49 -7.44 6.59
CA HIS A 209 -20.24 -6.81 7.89
C HIS A 209 -20.48 -5.29 7.92
N HIS A 210 -21.09 -4.70 6.87
CA HIS A 210 -21.37 -3.25 6.78
C HIS A 210 -20.11 -2.35 6.94
N ALA A 211 -18.99 -2.82 6.41
CA ALA A 211 -17.67 -2.21 6.53
C ALA A 211 -17.10 -1.71 5.19
N GLU A 212 -17.95 -1.36 4.22
CA GLU A 212 -17.56 -0.94 2.86
C GLU A 212 -16.78 0.39 2.82
N HIS A 213 -16.70 1.09 3.95
CA HIS A 213 -15.85 2.27 4.10
C HIS A 213 -14.36 1.91 4.14
N ILE A 214 -13.99 0.69 4.52
CA ILE A 214 -12.61 0.19 4.53
C ILE A 214 -12.14 -0.04 3.09
N ALA A 215 -10.98 0.50 2.73
CA ALA A 215 -10.43 0.38 1.38
C ALA A 215 -9.52 -0.85 1.24
N ILE A 216 -9.59 -1.54 0.09
CA ILE A 216 -8.78 -2.72 -0.19
C ILE A 216 -7.57 -2.33 -1.06
N ILE A 217 -6.37 -2.58 -0.55
CA ILE A 217 -5.09 -2.43 -1.24
C ILE A 217 -4.62 -3.81 -1.71
N ALA A 218 -4.60 -4.08 -3.01
CA ALA A 218 -4.09 -5.35 -3.52
C ALA A 218 -2.55 -5.33 -3.56
N LYS A 219 -1.90 -6.30 -2.91
CA LYS A 219 -0.45 -6.46 -2.95
C LYS A 219 -0.09 -7.34 -4.15
N ILE A 220 0.81 -6.83 -4.99
CA ILE A 220 1.31 -7.51 -6.18
C ILE A 220 2.67 -8.11 -5.85
N GLU A 221 2.68 -9.43 -5.70
CA GLU A 221 3.78 -10.21 -5.10
C GLU A 221 4.23 -11.37 -5.99
N ASN A 222 3.54 -11.63 -7.10
CA ASN A 222 3.85 -12.73 -8.01
C ASN A 222 3.54 -12.40 -9.47
N ARG A 223 3.98 -13.28 -10.38
CA ARG A 223 3.78 -13.13 -11.83
C ARG A 223 2.30 -12.99 -12.23
N GLU A 224 1.42 -13.81 -11.66
CA GLU A 224 0.00 -13.80 -12.04
C GLU A 224 -0.68 -12.47 -11.68
N GLY A 225 -0.34 -11.88 -10.53
CA GLY A 225 -0.80 -10.55 -10.16
C GLY A 225 -0.28 -9.45 -11.08
N VAL A 226 0.96 -9.59 -11.60
CA VAL A 226 1.50 -8.67 -12.62
C VAL A 226 0.75 -8.80 -13.93
N ASP A 227 0.52 -10.03 -14.40
CA ASP A 227 -0.16 -10.31 -15.66
C ASP A 227 -1.63 -9.81 -15.63
N ASN A 228 -2.30 -9.94 -14.49
CA ASN A 228 -3.69 -9.52 -14.29
C ASN A 228 -3.84 -8.10 -13.73
N ILE A 229 -2.77 -7.29 -13.73
CA ILE A 229 -2.77 -5.99 -13.03
C ILE A 229 -3.93 -5.07 -13.44
N ASP A 230 -4.34 -5.09 -14.72
CA ASP A 230 -5.38 -4.19 -15.23
C ASP A 230 -6.78 -4.49 -14.69
N GLU A 231 -7.09 -5.75 -14.38
CA GLU A 231 -8.36 -6.10 -13.72
C GLU A 231 -8.30 -5.90 -12.21
N ILE A 232 -7.14 -6.13 -11.59
CA ILE A 232 -6.92 -5.89 -10.17
C ILE A 232 -7.06 -4.39 -9.85
N ILE A 233 -6.46 -3.51 -10.65
CA ILE A 233 -6.58 -2.04 -10.52
C ILE A 233 -8.05 -1.60 -10.60
N LYS A 234 -8.88 -2.26 -11.41
CA LYS A 234 -10.31 -1.91 -11.53
C LYS A 234 -11.12 -2.34 -10.30
N ALA A 235 -10.74 -3.43 -9.65
CA ALA A 235 -11.46 -4.01 -8.52
C ALA A 235 -11.00 -3.47 -7.16
N ALA A 236 -9.72 -3.10 -7.03
CA ALA A 236 -9.11 -2.63 -5.79
C ALA A 236 -9.25 -1.11 -5.59
N ASP A 237 -9.11 -0.67 -4.34
CA ASP A 237 -9.12 0.76 -3.99
C ASP A 237 -7.73 1.38 -3.98
N GLY A 238 -6.68 0.54 -4.02
CA GLY A 238 -5.27 0.90 -4.17
C GLY A 238 -4.42 -0.34 -4.49
N ILE A 239 -3.15 -0.12 -4.86
CA ILE A 239 -2.18 -1.18 -5.16
C ILE A 239 -0.94 -1.03 -4.29
N MET A 240 -0.30 -2.13 -3.92
CA MET A 240 1.02 -2.14 -3.31
C MET A 240 1.98 -2.98 -4.17
N VAL A 241 3.07 -2.37 -4.63
CA VAL A 241 4.17 -3.07 -5.29
C VAL A 241 5.09 -3.61 -4.19
N ALA A 242 4.97 -4.90 -3.88
CA ALA A 242 5.71 -5.57 -2.82
C ALA A 242 6.95 -6.27 -3.40
N ARG A 243 8.05 -5.53 -3.44
CA ARG A 243 9.25 -5.84 -4.23
C ARG A 243 10.06 -7.01 -3.69
N GLY A 244 9.98 -7.28 -2.40
CA GLY A 244 10.59 -8.42 -1.73
C GLY A 244 10.05 -9.72 -2.30
N ASP A 245 8.78 -10.02 -2.07
CA ASP A 245 8.13 -11.23 -2.60
C ASP A 245 8.17 -11.27 -4.13
N LEU A 246 7.94 -10.13 -4.79
CA LEU A 246 8.00 -10.05 -6.25
C LEU A 246 9.38 -10.41 -6.80
N GLY A 247 10.46 -10.01 -6.12
CA GLY A 247 11.84 -10.33 -6.50
C GLY A 247 12.25 -11.78 -6.26
N VAL A 248 11.46 -12.53 -5.49
CA VAL A 248 11.61 -13.98 -5.33
C VAL A 248 10.82 -14.71 -6.43
N GLU A 249 9.61 -14.26 -6.73
CA GLU A 249 8.69 -14.91 -7.70
C GLU A 249 9.00 -14.59 -9.17
N ILE A 250 9.70 -13.48 -9.43
CA ILE A 250 10.01 -12.95 -10.77
C ILE A 250 11.51 -12.66 -10.85
N PRO A 251 12.16 -12.86 -12.02
CA PRO A 251 13.56 -12.50 -12.18
C PRO A 251 13.84 -11.06 -11.70
N PRO A 252 14.81 -10.85 -10.79
CA PRO A 252 14.99 -9.56 -10.11
C PRO A 252 15.29 -8.41 -11.07
N GLN A 253 15.91 -8.67 -12.23
CA GLN A 253 16.16 -7.68 -13.27
C GLN A 253 14.88 -7.14 -13.95
N GLU A 254 13.75 -7.86 -13.89
CA GLU A 254 12.47 -7.40 -14.44
C GLU A 254 11.70 -6.50 -13.46
N VAL A 255 11.90 -6.67 -12.16
CA VAL A 255 11.15 -5.99 -11.09
C VAL A 255 11.16 -4.46 -11.24
N PRO A 256 12.29 -3.78 -11.54
CA PRO A 256 12.28 -2.33 -11.74
C PRO A 256 11.35 -1.85 -12.86
N HIS A 257 11.26 -2.60 -13.96
CA HIS A 257 10.36 -2.26 -15.07
C HIS A 257 8.89 -2.51 -14.71
N ILE A 258 8.62 -3.62 -14.00
CA ILE A 258 7.28 -3.97 -13.54
C ILE A 258 6.76 -2.92 -12.55
N GLN A 259 7.57 -2.48 -11.59
CA GLN A 259 7.22 -1.41 -10.65
C GLN A 259 6.75 -0.15 -11.41
N LYS A 260 7.57 0.33 -12.37
CA LYS A 260 7.25 1.51 -13.19
C LYS A 260 5.92 1.35 -13.92
N THR A 261 5.71 0.18 -14.52
CA THR A 261 4.49 -0.14 -15.27
C THR A 261 3.26 -0.16 -14.37
N ILE A 262 3.33 -0.79 -13.19
CA ILE A 262 2.22 -0.82 -12.23
C ILE A 262 1.88 0.59 -11.74
N ILE A 263 2.90 1.38 -11.35
CA ILE A 263 2.70 2.75 -10.88
C ILE A 263 2.05 3.61 -11.98
N GLN A 264 2.55 3.53 -13.22
CA GLN A 264 1.97 4.25 -14.35
C GLN A 264 0.49 3.90 -14.55
N LYS A 265 0.15 2.60 -14.60
CA LYS A 265 -1.24 2.14 -14.77
C LYS A 265 -2.15 2.61 -13.63
N CYS A 266 -1.66 2.59 -12.38
CA CYS A 266 -2.39 3.12 -11.22
C CYS A 266 -2.67 4.62 -11.38
N ASN A 267 -1.64 5.40 -11.75
CA ASN A 267 -1.75 6.83 -11.98
C ASN A 267 -2.78 7.17 -13.07
N GLU A 268 -2.77 6.44 -14.20
CA GLU A 268 -3.74 6.60 -15.29
C GLU A 268 -5.19 6.30 -14.89
N LYS A 269 -5.40 5.46 -13.87
CA LYS A 269 -6.73 5.11 -13.34
C LYS A 269 -7.12 5.87 -12.07
N TYR A 270 -6.27 6.78 -11.59
CA TYR A 270 -6.48 7.52 -10.34
C TYR A 270 -6.58 6.60 -9.10
N VAL A 271 -5.88 5.47 -9.14
CA VAL A 271 -5.81 4.49 -8.05
C VAL A 271 -4.51 4.72 -7.28
N PRO A 272 -4.53 4.90 -5.95
CA PRO A 272 -3.31 5.11 -5.16
C PRO A 272 -2.40 3.89 -5.22
N VAL A 273 -1.09 4.13 -5.27
CA VAL A 273 -0.08 3.07 -5.29
C VAL A 273 1.00 3.27 -4.23
N ILE A 274 1.37 2.18 -3.57
CA ILE A 274 2.41 2.10 -2.54
C ILE A 274 3.60 1.34 -3.10
N THR A 275 4.80 1.90 -2.97
CA THR A 275 6.04 1.17 -3.23
C THR A 275 6.60 0.66 -1.90
N ALA A 276 6.80 -0.66 -1.79
CA ALA A 276 7.04 -1.34 -0.52
C ALA A 276 8.27 -2.25 -0.56
N THR A 277 8.79 -2.54 0.65
CA THR A 277 9.93 -3.44 0.97
C THR A 277 11.28 -2.96 0.42
N GLN A 278 12.38 -3.27 1.11
CA GLN A 278 13.75 -2.92 0.69
C GLN A 278 13.98 -1.44 0.33
N MET A 279 13.25 -0.51 0.95
CA MET A 279 13.39 0.91 0.64
C MET A 279 14.62 1.50 1.34
N LEU A 280 14.74 1.30 2.66
CA LEU A 280 15.89 1.74 3.47
C LEU A 280 16.36 0.58 4.38
N ASP A 281 16.39 -0.66 3.88
CA ASP A 281 16.63 -1.88 4.66
C ASP A 281 17.86 -1.81 5.57
N SER A 282 18.96 -1.23 5.09
CA SER A 282 20.19 -1.08 5.83
C SER A 282 19.99 -0.27 7.13
N MET A 283 18.96 0.57 7.20
CA MET A 283 18.60 1.34 8.39
C MET A 283 17.94 0.53 9.51
N ILE A 284 17.62 -0.75 9.27
CA ILE A 284 17.34 -1.70 10.35
C ILE A 284 18.54 -1.78 11.29
N ARG A 285 19.76 -1.73 10.73
CA ARG A 285 21.01 -1.96 11.46
C ARG A 285 21.85 -0.69 11.61
N ASN A 286 21.72 0.25 10.68
CA ASN A 286 22.60 1.42 10.54
C ASN A 286 21.83 2.74 10.69
N PRO A 287 22.46 3.82 11.19
CA PRO A 287 21.80 5.12 11.34
C PRO A 287 21.65 5.89 10.02
N ARG A 288 22.21 5.40 8.92
CA ARG A 288 22.14 6.03 7.58
C ARG A 288 21.96 4.95 6.51
N PRO A 289 21.21 5.25 5.45
CA PRO A 289 21.05 4.34 4.34
C PRO A 289 22.26 4.34 3.42
N THR A 290 22.29 3.40 2.50
CA THR A 290 23.20 3.39 1.35
C THR A 290 22.77 4.43 0.30
N ARG A 291 23.69 4.79 -0.61
CA ARG A 291 23.35 5.65 -1.76
C ARG A 291 22.36 4.97 -2.71
N ALA A 292 22.43 3.63 -2.82
CA ALA A 292 21.53 2.85 -3.66
C ALA A 292 20.09 2.94 -3.15
N GLU A 293 19.87 2.78 -1.85
CA GLU A 293 18.56 2.90 -1.19
C GLU A 293 17.97 4.32 -1.35
N VAL A 294 18.78 5.36 -1.18
CA VAL A 294 18.32 6.74 -1.43
C VAL A 294 17.91 6.92 -2.89
N GLY A 295 18.70 6.40 -3.83
CA GLY A 295 18.38 6.43 -5.26
C GLY A 295 17.11 5.64 -5.59
N ASP A 296 16.87 4.51 -4.94
CA ASP A 296 15.69 3.68 -5.13
C ASP A 296 14.40 4.37 -4.66
N VAL A 297 14.42 4.95 -3.44
CA VAL A 297 13.32 5.78 -2.93
C VAL A 297 13.03 6.95 -3.88
N ALA A 298 14.06 7.67 -4.31
CA ALA A 298 13.90 8.79 -5.24
C ALA A 298 13.30 8.35 -6.59
N ASN A 299 13.72 7.20 -7.12
CA ASN A 299 13.18 6.67 -8.37
C ASN A 299 11.71 6.26 -8.23
N ALA A 300 11.29 5.65 -7.12
CA ALA A 300 9.87 5.36 -6.88
C ALA A 300 9.00 6.63 -6.88
N ILE A 301 9.55 7.74 -6.39
CA ILE A 301 8.89 9.05 -6.41
C ILE A 301 8.83 9.64 -7.82
N TYR A 302 9.92 9.55 -8.60
CA TYR A 302 9.92 9.96 -10.01
C TYR A 302 8.94 9.16 -10.86
N ASP A 303 8.78 7.86 -10.54
CA ASP A 303 7.80 6.98 -11.18
C ASP A 303 6.36 7.39 -10.86
N GLY A 304 6.17 8.14 -9.79
CA GLY A 304 4.89 8.72 -9.40
C GLY A 304 4.14 7.92 -8.35
N THR A 305 4.83 7.21 -7.46
CA THR A 305 4.20 6.52 -6.31
C THR A 305 3.43 7.50 -5.42
N ASP A 306 2.26 7.11 -4.89
CA ASP A 306 1.53 7.94 -3.93
C ASP A 306 2.16 7.84 -2.54
N ALA A 307 2.65 6.65 -2.20
CA ALA A 307 3.27 6.37 -0.92
C ALA A 307 4.52 5.49 -1.04
N VAL A 308 5.40 5.61 -0.07
CA VAL A 308 6.56 4.75 0.16
C VAL A 308 6.43 4.09 1.54
N MET A 309 6.87 2.84 1.67
CA MET A 309 6.65 2.05 2.89
C MET A 309 7.94 1.57 3.55
N LEU A 310 8.05 1.83 4.85
CA LEU A 310 9.03 1.25 5.76
C LEU A 310 8.47 -0.03 6.40
N SER A 311 9.27 -1.09 6.38
CA SER A 311 8.93 -2.43 6.86
C SER A 311 9.67 -2.75 8.17
N GLY A 312 10.73 -3.56 8.10
CA GLY A 312 11.55 -3.90 9.27
C GLY A 312 12.19 -2.68 9.91
N GLU A 313 12.48 -1.64 9.13
CA GLU A 313 13.12 -0.39 9.54
C GLU A 313 12.40 0.26 10.74
N THR A 314 11.06 0.30 10.70
CA THR A 314 10.24 0.89 11.78
C THR A 314 9.72 -0.14 12.77
N ALA A 315 9.45 -1.38 12.31
CA ALA A 315 8.85 -2.41 13.14
C ALA A 315 9.83 -2.93 14.22
N ALA A 316 11.06 -3.25 13.83
CA ALA A 316 12.07 -3.90 14.69
C ALA A 316 13.49 -3.33 14.54
N GLY A 317 13.72 -2.39 13.60
CA GLY A 317 15.02 -1.76 13.35
C GLY A 317 15.55 -0.89 14.49
N LYS A 318 16.86 -0.68 14.55
CA LYS A 318 17.51 0.12 15.61
C LYS A 318 17.18 1.61 15.53
N TYR A 319 16.77 2.11 14.36
CA TYR A 319 16.63 3.54 14.06
C TYR A 319 15.27 3.88 13.42
N PRO A 320 14.13 3.57 14.08
CA PRO A 320 12.80 3.66 13.46
C PRO A 320 12.40 5.11 13.14
N VAL A 321 12.77 6.07 14.00
CA VAL A 321 12.43 7.48 13.80
C VAL A 321 13.33 8.13 12.74
N GLU A 322 14.61 7.75 12.72
CA GLU A 322 15.58 8.23 11.75
C GLU A 322 15.27 7.69 10.36
N ALA A 323 14.84 6.42 10.23
CA ALA A 323 14.39 5.85 8.96
C ALA A 323 13.20 6.63 8.37
N LEU A 324 12.21 6.98 9.20
CA LEU A 324 11.10 7.84 8.78
C LEU A 324 11.56 9.23 8.34
N LYS A 325 12.44 9.87 9.13
CA LYS A 325 12.96 11.21 8.81
C LYS A 325 13.76 11.19 7.49
N MET A 326 14.62 10.20 7.32
CA MET A 326 15.38 10.01 6.08
C MET A 326 14.46 9.81 4.88
N MET A 327 13.45 8.95 5.00
CA MET A 327 12.44 8.77 3.95
C MET A 327 11.72 10.08 3.61
N ALA A 328 11.39 10.88 4.62
CA ALA A 328 10.77 12.19 4.44
C ALA A 328 11.69 13.19 3.74
N GLU A 329 12.96 13.25 4.14
CA GLU A 329 13.98 14.14 3.56
C GLU A 329 14.24 13.79 2.09
N VAL A 330 14.37 12.50 1.77
CA VAL A 330 14.53 12.04 0.37
C VAL A 330 13.31 12.44 -0.45
N ALA A 331 12.09 12.26 0.10
CA ALA A 331 10.88 12.63 -0.61
C ALA A 331 10.78 14.13 -0.87
N GLU A 332 10.99 14.97 0.15
CA GLU A 332 10.92 16.43 0.01
C GLU A 332 12.00 16.98 -0.94
N SER A 333 13.20 16.39 -0.92
CA SER A 333 14.28 16.74 -1.86
C SER A 333 13.93 16.35 -3.29
N THR A 334 13.45 15.11 -3.50
CA THR A 334 13.12 14.58 -4.83
C THR A 334 11.95 15.33 -5.48
N GLU A 335 10.92 15.68 -4.69
CA GLU A 335 9.73 16.39 -5.15
C GLU A 335 10.00 17.79 -5.74
N GLN A 336 11.19 18.36 -5.51
CA GLN A 336 11.59 19.62 -6.13
C GLN A 336 11.98 19.46 -7.61
N TYR A 337 12.38 18.26 -8.01
CA TYR A 337 12.91 17.95 -9.35
C TYR A 337 11.95 17.11 -10.20
N VAL A 338 10.77 16.79 -9.68
CA VAL A 338 9.73 16.08 -10.44
C VAL A 338 9.18 17.00 -11.53
N ASP A 339 9.13 16.48 -12.76
CA ASP A 339 8.49 17.14 -13.89
C ASP A 339 6.96 17.03 -13.78
N TYR A 340 6.35 18.01 -13.12
CA TYR A 340 4.91 18.10 -12.94
C TYR A 340 4.13 18.36 -14.23
N ASP A 341 4.79 18.86 -15.29
CA ASP A 341 4.12 19.14 -16.56
C ASP A 341 3.67 17.87 -17.29
N LYS A 342 4.34 16.74 -17.04
CA LYS A 342 3.94 15.42 -17.54
C LYS A 342 2.53 15.03 -17.11
N TYR A 343 2.15 15.35 -15.87
CA TYR A 343 0.85 14.95 -15.31
C TYR A 343 -0.32 15.82 -15.80
N VAL A 344 -0.05 17.06 -16.24
CA VAL A 344 -1.07 18.05 -16.62
C VAL A 344 -1.22 18.18 -18.14
N THR A 345 -0.11 18.04 -18.88
CA THR A 345 -0.05 18.35 -20.32
C THR A 345 -0.30 17.13 -21.20
N HIS A 346 0.20 15.96 -20.79
CA HIS A 346 0.21 14.75 -21.63
C HIS A 346 -0.99 13.81 -21.40
N ARG A 347 -1.91 14.14 -20.48
CA ARG A 347 -3.14 13.36 -20.29
C ARG A 347 -4.16 13.69 -21.38
N SER A 348 -4.16 12.89 -22.46
CA SER A 348 -5.17 12.93 -23.50
C SER A 348 -6.56 12.66 -22.93
N MET A 349 -7.42 13.68 -22.98
CA MET A 349 -8.84 13.59 -22.64
C MET A 349 -9.71 13.10 -23.81
N TYR A 350 -9.11 12.73 -24.94
CA TYR A 350 -9.86 12.49 -26.17
C TYR A 350 -10.71 11.21 -26.10
N ARG A 351 -12.03 11.35 -26.30
CA ARG A 351 -13.06 10.30 -26.48
C ARG A 351 -13.50 9.46 -25.27
N LYS A 352 -13.11 9.76 -24.02
CA LYS A 352 -13.55 8.98 -22.82
C LYS A 352 -13.85 9.78 -21.54
N THR A 353 -13.91 11.12 -21.59
CA THR A 353 -13.94 11.95 -20.37
C THR A 353 -15.27 11.95 -19.64
N LYS A 354 -15.24 11.54 -18.36
CA LYS A 354 -16.26 11.84 -17.35
C LYS A 354 -16.13 13.31 -16.91
N ILE A 355 -17.25 13.98 -16.61
CA ILE A 355 -17.32 15.39 -16.18
C ILE A 355 -16.28 15.70 -15.09
N SER A 356 -16.16 14.80 -14.09
CA SER A 356 -15.18 14.91 -13.02
C SER A 356 -13.75 15.15 -13.53
N SER A 357 -13.27 14.35 -14.47
CA SER A 357 -11.91 14.47 -14.98
C SER A 357 -11.68 15.80 -15.70
N ALA A 358 -12.66 16.28 -16.47
CA ALA A 358 -12.57 17.57 -17.17
C ALA A 358 -12.51 18.76 -16.20
N ILE A 359 -13.34 18.74 -15.15
CA ILE A 359 -13.29 19.77 -14.10
C ILE A 359 -12.00 19.66 -13.28
N GLY A 360 -11.63 18.45 -12.84
CA GLY A 360 -10.43 18.22 -12.03
C GLY A 360 -9.14 18.73 -12.70
N ILE A 361 -8.94 18.42 -13.98
CA ILE A 361 -7.76 18.94 -14.70
C ILE A 361 -7.84 20.45 -14.93
N SER A 362 -9.05 20.99 -15.19
CA SER A 362 -9.27 22.42 -15.34
C SER A 362 -8.94 23.17 -14.05
N SER A 363 -9.30 22.60 -12.89
CA SER A 363 -8.94 23.12 -11.57
C SER A 363 -7.43 23.19 -11.38
N VAL A 364 -6.71 22.13 -11.72
CA VAL A 364 -5.24 22.11 -11.60
C VAL A 364 -4.56 23.09 -12.55
N ARG A 365 -5.02 23.16 -13.81
CA ARG A 365 -4.51 24.13 -14.80
C ARG A 365 -4.78 25.57 -14.37
N THR A 366 -6.00 25.85 -13.91
CA THR A 366 -6.37 27.18 -13.39
C THR A 366 -5.51 27.56 -12.20
N ALA A 367 -5.34 26.64 -11.23
CA ALA A 367 -4.52 26.88 -10.06
C ALA A 367 -3.07 27.17 -10.43
N ARG A 368 -2.51 26.44 -11.41
CA ARG A 368 -1.16 26.67 -11.90
C ARG A 368 -1.02 28.02 -12.61
N ASN A 369 -1.91 28.32 -13.54
CA ASN A 369 -1.84 29.54 -14.36
C ASN A 369 -2.02 30.82 -13.53
N LEU A 370 -2.78 30.74 -12.44
CA LEU A 370 -3.01 31.85 -11.52
C LEU A 370 -2.04 31.87 -10.33
N GLU A 371 -1.06 30.96 -10.31
CA GLU A 371 -0.14 30.77 -9.18
C GLU A 371 -0.88 30.69 -7.83
N ALA A 372 -2.03 29.99 -7.84
CA ALA A 372 -2.89 29.86 -6.67
C ALA A 372 -2.13 29.18 -5.53
N ALA A 373 -2.34 29.69 -4.31
CA ALA A 373 -1.63 29.23 -3.12
C ALA A 373 -1.94 27.75 -2.78
N CYS A 374 -3.15 27.29 -3.10
CA CYS A 374 -3.58 25.90 -2.89
C CYS A 374 -4.82 25.56 -3.70
N ILE A 375 -5.12 24.26 -3.75
CA ILE A 375 -6.42 23.74 -4.20
C ILE A 375 -7.20 23.25 -2.98
N ILE A 376 -8.44 23.69 -2.85
CA ILE A 376 -9.35 23.31 -1.77
C ILE A 376 -10.41 22.35 -2.32
N THR A 377 -10.55 21.18 -1.70
CA THR A 377 -11.51 20.15 -2.14
C THR A 377 -12.41 19.70 -0.99
N PRO A 378 -13.57 20.33 -0.79
CA PRO A 378 -14.61 19.80 0.10
C PRO A 378 -15.07 18.43 -0.42
N THR A 379 -15.17 17.43 0.45
CA THR A 379 -15.45 16.06 0.02
C THR A 379 -16.08 15.20 1.12
N MET A 380 -17.06 14.37 0.74
CA MET A 380 -17.71 13.40 1.63
C MET A 380 -17.15 11.98 1.51
N SER A 381 -16.40 11.68 0.44
CA SER A 381 -15.87 10.34 0.15
C SER A 381 -14.38 10.32 -0.18
N GLY A 382 -13.74 11.49 -0.31
CA GLY A 382 -12.36 11.63 -0.76
C GLY A 382 -12.17 11.57 -2.28
N LYS A 383 -13.20 11.24 -3.07
CA LYS A 383 -13.09 11.05 -4.54
C LYS A 383 -12.54 12.28 -5.27
N THR A 384 -13.06 13.49 -4.99
CA THR A 384 -12.57 14.73 -5.58
C THR A 384 -11.09 14.99 -5.25
N ALA A 385 -10.70 14.78 -3.99
CA ALA A 385 -9.33 14.95 -3.54
C ALA A 385 -8.38 13.98 -4.25
N ARG A 386 -8.78 12.70 -4.38
CA ARG A 386 -8.04 11.68 -5.12
C ARG A 386 -7.86 12.03 -6.59
N LEU A 387 -8.93 12.52 -7.23
CA LEU A 387 -8.89 12.94 -8.62
C LEU A 387 -7.90 14.10 -8.82
N VAL A 388 -8.00 15.16 -8.02
CA VAL A 388 -7.08 16.31 -8.10
C VAL A 388 -5.64 15.86 -7.81
N SER A 389 -5.44 15.03 -6.78
CA SER A 389 -4.15 14.43 -6.42
C SER A 389 -3.49 13.68 -7.57
N SER A 390 -4.28 12.97 -8.38
CA SER A 390 -3.77 12.19 -9.51
C SER A 390 -3.15 13.04 -10.63
N PHE A 391 -3.51 14.32 -10.71
CA PHE A 391 -2.90 15.28 -11.65
C PHE A 391 -1.63 15.92 -11.09
N ARG A 392 -1.22 15.50 -9.89
CA ARG A 392 0.02 15.88 -9.20
C ARG A 392 0.28 17.41 -9.21
N PRO A 393 -0.67 18.24 -8.74
CA PRO A 393 -0.47 19.69 -8.70
C PRO A 393 0.75 20.07 -7.85
N PRO A 394 1.54 21.09 -8.26
CA PRO A 394 2.68 21.54 -7.48
C PRO A 394 2.26 22.31 -6.22
N MET A 395 1.05 22.87 -6.16
CA MET A 395 0.53 23.50 -4.95
C MET A 395 -0.15 22.47 -4.01
N PRO A 396 -0.21 22.75 -2.69
CA PRO A 396 -0.89 21.88 -1.73
C PRO A 396 -2.38 21.65 -2.07
N ILE A 397 -2.88 20.44 -1.76
CA ILE A 397 -4.30 20.14 -1.79
C ILE A 397 -4.82 20.06 -0.35
N TYR A 398 -5.78 20.91 0.00
CA TYR A 398 -6.48 20.85 1.27
C TYR A 398 -7.85 20.23 1.06
N ALA A 399 -8.01 18.99 1.53
CA ALA A 399 -9.28 18.27 1.43
C ALA A 399 -10.07 18.40 2.73
N ILE A 400 -11.27 18.96 2.66
CA ILE A 400 -12.08 19.22 3.86
C ILE A 400 -13.19 18.16 3.91
N THR A 401 -13.27 17.42 5.01
CA THR A 401 -14.30 16.39 5.23
C THR A 401 -14.82 16.45 6.66
N PRO A 402 -16.13 16.28 6.90
CA PRO A 402 -16.65 16.08 8.25
C PRO A 402 -16.43 14.65 8.76
N ASN A 403 -16.13 13.70 7.87
CA ASN A 403 -15.98 12.28 8.18
C ASN A 403 -14.50 11.93 8.44
N GLU A 404 -14.23 11.38 9.63
CA GLU A 404 -12.90 10.98 10.09
C GLU A 404 -12.34 9.78 9.32
N SER A 405 -13.15 8.77 8.98
CA SER A 405 -12.68 7.63 8.17
C SER A 405 -12.25 8.07 6.76
N VAL A 406 -12.91 9.08 6.21
CA VAL A 406 -12.50 9.71 4.95
C VAL A 406 -11.22 10.54 5.14
N GLN A 407 -11.04 11.17 6.29
CA GLN A 407 -9.82 11.88 6.64
C GLN A 407 -8.62 10.92 6.67
N HIS A 408 -8.79 9.74 7.25
CA HIS A 408 -7.78 8.68 7.25
C HIS A 408 -7.56 8.09 5.86
N LYS A 409 -8.62 7.82 5.10
CA LYS A 409 -8.50 7.32 3.71
C LYS A 409 -7.64 8.24 2.84
N MET A 410 -7.75 9.55 3.04
CA MET A 410 -6.95 10.54 2.32
C MET A 410 -5.48 10.63 2.77
N GLN A 411 -5.08 9.94 3.85
CA GLN A 411 -3.67 9.81 4.23
C GLN A 411 -2.83 9.05 3.21
N LEU A 412 -3.47 8.31 2.30
CA LEU A 412 -2.77 7.62 1.21
C LEU A 412 -2.73 8.43 -0.09
N TYR A 413 -3.41 9.58 -0.18
CA TYR A 413 -3.48 10.35 -1.43
C TYR A 413 -2.33 11.34 -1.52
N TRP A 414 -1.52 11.24 -2.57
CA TRP A 414 -0.37 12.11 -2.79
C TRP A 414 -0.73 13.60 -2.73
N GLY A 415 0.06 14.41 -2.03
CA GLY A 415 -0.09 15.86 -1.98
C GLY A 415 -1.34 16.36 -1.22
N VAL A 416 -2.18 15.45 -0.71
CA VAL A 416 -3.41 15.80 0.02
C VAL A 416 -3.12 15.94 1.50
N LYS A 417 -3.49 17.08 2.07
CA LYS A 417 -3.58 17.29 3.52
C LYS A 417 -5.05 17.34 3.92
N PRO A 418 -5.59 16.26 4.51
CA PRO A 418 -6.99 16.23 4.88
C PRO A 418 -7.24 16.97 6.20
N LEU A 419 -8.29 17.79 6.23
CA LEU A 419 -8.67 18.66 7.34
C LEU A 419 -10.09 18.31 7.78
N LYS A 420 -10.30 18.27 9.10
CA LYS A 420 -11.63 18.10 9.69
C LYS A 420 -12.46 19.37 9.46
N GLY A 421 -13.58 19.19 8.76
CA GLY A 421 -14.62 20.19 8.53
C GLY A 421 -15.89 19.88 9.32
N TYR A 422 -16.99 20.55 8.97
CA TYR A 422 -18.31 20.33 9.56
C TYR A 422 -19.34 20.07 8.46
N THR A 423 -20.35 19.25 8.76
CA THR A 423 -21.48 19.04 7.84
C THR A 423 -22.29 20.33 7.70
N LYS A 424 -22.68 20.65 6.47
CA LYS A 424 -23.48 21.82 6.12
C LYS A 424 -24.46 21.47 5.02
N ASP A 425 -25.61 22.13 5.02
CA ASP A 425 -26.77 21.72 4.21
C ASP A 425 -26.80 22.30 2.79
N SER A 426 -25.96 23.30 2.49
CA SER A 426 -25.89 23.93 1.17
C SER A 426 -24.47 24.02 0.63
N THR A 427 -24.33 23.99 -0.69
CA THR A 427 -23.05 24.13 -1.40
C THR A 427 -22.34 25.41 -0.99
N GLU A 428 -23.04 26.54 -0.92
CA GLU A 428 -22.48 27.81 -0.46
C GLU A 428 -21.90 27.72 0.97
N ASN A 429 -22.61 27.07 1.89
CA ASN A 429 -22.12 26.87 3.25
C ASN A 429 -20.89 25.94 3.30
N ILE A 430 -20.83 24.92 2.44
CA ILE A 430 -19.66 24.04 2.30
C ILE A 430 -18.46 24.85 1.80
N LEU A 431 -18.65 25.73 0.81
CA LEU A 431 -17.59 26.61 0.29
C LEU A 431 -17.06 27.54 1.38
N LEU A 432 -17.95 28.25 2.07
CA LEU A 432 -17.61 29.17 3.15
C LEU A 432 -16.88 28.45 4.29
N ASN A 433 -17.38 27.29 4.73
CA ASN A 433 -16.76 26.51 5.80
C ASN A 433 -15.36 26.01 5.42
N SER A 434 -15.18 25.60 4.16
CA SER A 434 -13.89 25.12 3.67
C SER A 434 -12.86 26.25 3.66
N MET A 435 -13.25 27.44 3.18
CA MET A 435 -12.42 28.64 3.24
C MET A 435 -12.08 29.04 4.68
N GLU A 436 -13.06 29.04 5.58
CA GLU A 436 -12.86 29.36 6.99
C GLU A 436 -11.90 28.39 7.68
N THR A 437 -12.02 27.09 7.38
CA THR A 437 -11.14 26.04 7.94
C THR A 437 -9.68 26.27 7.55
N VAL A 438 -9.43 26.56 6.27
CA VAL A 438 -8.07 26.81 5.75
C VAL A 438 -7.51 28.13 6.30
N LYS A 439 -8.34 29.18 6.44
CA LYS A 439 -7.97 30.44 7.09
C LYS A 439 -7.63 30.26 8.58
N ARG A 440 -8.48 29.57 9.34
CA ARG A 440 -8.30 29.32 10.79
C ARG A 440 -7.02 28.53 11.08
N LYS A 441 -6.70 27.55 10.23
CA LYS A 441 -5.44 26.79 10.32
C LYS A 441 -4.23 27.56 9.73
N ARG A 442 -4.40 28.83 9.30
CA ARG A 442 -3.38 29.74 8.76
C ARG A 442 -2.61 29.17 7.57
N LEU A 443 -3.32 28.43 6.71
CA LEU A 443 -2.75 27.77 5.54
C LEU A 443 -2.75 28.66 4.29
N VAL A 444 -3.43 29.81 4.35
CA VAL A 444 -3.51 30.83 3.29
C VAL A 444 -3.42 32.23 3.91
N LYS A 445 -2.99 33.22 3.13
CA LYS A 445 -2.82 34.62 3.51
C LYS A 445 -3.78 35.52 2.72
N LYS A 446 -4.12 36.68 3.29
CA LYS A 446 -4.93 37.70 2.62
C LYS A 446 -4.31 38.12 1.28
N GLY A 447 -5.13 38.27 0.25
CA GLY A 447 -4.73 38.63 -1.12
C GLY A 447 -4.22 37.46 -1.97
N GLN A 448 -4.06 36.26 -1.41
CA GLN A 448 -3.75 35.07 -2.22
C GLN A 448 -4.98 34.58 -2.96
N LEU A 449 -4.76 34.03 -4.16
CA LEU A 449 -5.77 33.28 -4.88
C LEU A 449 -5.76 31.81 -4.45
N VAL A 450 -6.95 31.22 -4.33
CA VAL A 450 -7.13 29.78 -4.15
C VAL A 450 -8.10 29.26 -5.20
N VAL A 451 -7.91 28.00 -5.59
CA VAL A 451 -8.86 27.30 -6.45
C VAL A 451 -9.63 26.31 -5.61
N LEU A 452 -10.96 26.31 -5.73
CA LEU A 452 -11.82 25.37 -5.06
C LEU A 452 -12.52 24.49 -6.11
N THR A 453 -12.53 23.18 -5.88
CA THR A 453 -13.32 22.26 -6.71
C THR A 453 -14.06 21.22 -5.85
N ALA A 454 -15.31 20.98 -6.20
CA ALA A 454 -16.19 20.04 -5.50
C ALA A 454 -17.23 19.44 -6.46
N GLY A 455 -18.03 18.51 -5.95
CA GLY A 455 -19.30 18.15 -6.58
C GLY A 455 -20.41 18.93 -5.90
N ASP A 456 -21.21 19.66 -6.68
CA ASP A 456 -22.38 20.36 -6.17
C ASP A 456 -23.58 19.39 -6.19
N PRO A 457 -24.16 19.05 -5.03
CA PRO A 457 -25.32 18.14 -4.96
C PRO A 457 -26.54 18.67 -5.71
N ALA A 458 -26.72 20.00 -5.77
CA ALA A 458 -27.88 20.62 -6.41
C ALA A 458 -27.89 20.42 -7.93
N THR A 459 -26.70 20.30 -8.53
CA THR A 459 -26.51 20.12 -9.99
C THR A 459 -26.03 18.71 -10.36
N ASN A 460 -25.84 17.83 -9.37
CA ASN A 460 -25.55 16.39 -9.55
C ASN A 460 -26.85 15.60 -9.85
N SER A 461 -27.56 15.99 -10.92
CA SER A 461 -28.86 15.44 -11.30
C SER A 461 -28.76 14.51 -12.52
N SER A 462 -27.76 13.63 -12.60
CA SER A 462 -27.64 12.66 -13.70
C SER A 462 -27.92 11.23 -13.25
N VAL A 463 -28.88 10.59 -13.94
CA VAL A 463 -29.45 9.25 -13.70
C VAL A 463 -28.40 8.12 -13.66
N ASN A 464 -27.16 8.35 -14.14
CA ASN A 464 -26.13 7.30 -14.30
C ASN A 464 -24.80 7.53 -13.54
N GLU A 465 -24.52 8.72 -12.99
CA GLU A 465 -23.32 8.97 -12.17
C GLU A 465 -23.70 9.82 -10.95
N GLN A 466 -23.88 9.20 -9.79
CA GLN A 466 -24.01 9.90 -8.51
C GLN A 466 -22.63 10.39 -8.03
N ASN A 467 -22.54 11.61 -7.49
CA ASN A 467 -21.33 12.19 -6.86
C ASN A 467 -20.20 12.60 -7.84
N VAL A 468 -20.52 13.38 -8.87
CA VAL A 468 -19.56 13.92 -9.86
C VAL A 468 -18.92 15.20 -9.35
N THR A 469 -17.62 15.39 -9.60
CA THR A 469 -16.93 16.69 -9.42
C THR A 469 -17.29 17.59 -10.60
N ASN A 470 -18.15 18.58 -10.42
CA ASN A 470 -18.71 19.36 -11.52
C ASN A 470 -18.52 20.89 -11.37
N MET A 471 -17.82 21.34 -10.32
CA MET A 471 -17.70 22.75 -9.98
C MET A 471 -16.23 23.19 -9.79
N LEU A 472 -15.95 24.44 -10.20
CA LEU A 472 -14.69 25.15 -10.05
C LEU A 472 -14.96 26.60 -9.61
N HIS A 473 -14.27 27.09 -8.58
CA HIS A 473 -14.23 28.50 -8.21
C HIS A 473 -12.79 28.99 -8.05
N VAL A 474 -12.55 30.23 -8.47
CA VAL A 474 -11.35 30.99 -8.11
C VAL A 474 -11.76 32.01 -7.05
N ILE A 475 -11.07 32.02 -5.91
CA ILE A 475 -11.44 32.85 -4.76
C ILE A 475 -10.21 33.62 -4.30
N GLU A 476 -10.34 34.93 -4.14
CA GLU A 476 -9.36 35.74 -3.45
C GLU A 476 -9.60 35.71 -1.94
N VAL A 477 -8.54 35.43 -1.17
CA VAL A 477 -8.59 35.35 0.29
C VAL A 477 -8.75 36.77 0.86
N LYS A 478 -9.98 37.09 1.30
CA LYS A 478 -10.29 38.34 2.01
C LYS A 478 -9.66 38.44 3.40
#